data_AF-A0A6M8VAD2-F1
#
_entry.id   AF-A0A6M8VAD2-F1
#
_cell.length_a   1.000
_cell.length_b   1.000
_cell.length_c   1.000
_cell.angle_alpha   90.00
_cell.angle_beta   90.00
_cell.angle_gamma   90.00
#
_symmetry.space_group_name_H-M   'P 1'
#
loop_
_entity.id
_entity.type
_entity.pdbx_description
1 polymer ?
#
loop_
_entity_poly.entity_id
_entity_poly.type
_entity_poly.pdbx_seq_one_letter_code
_entity_poly.pdbx_strand_id
1 'polypeptide(L)'
;MIRNNERLVKIINKLIIVFLIIFLLSISNSIFVNQLGYYGVLILLLAKYWLTKENPFSKSGLELPLIWYMLSELISLILSPYKEEALQGLMKRYFLIPMIYTTAASINNFSEAKRVFKIYIGGTLITR
;
A
#
# COMPACT_ATOMS: atom_id res chain seq x y z
N MET A 1 24.30 16.57 13.74
CA MET A 1 23.80 15.75 12.62
C MET A 1 22.63 14.84 13.04
N ILE A 2 22.75 14.07 14.13
CA ILE A 2 21.73 13.11 14.60
C ILE A 2 20.34 13.75 14.84
N ARG A 3 20.27 14.92 15.49
CA ARG A 3 19.02 15.61 15.84
C ARG A 3 18.18 16.09 14.64
N ASN A 4 18.82 16.36 13.48
CA ASN A 4 18.09 16.78 12.28
C ASN A 4 17.41 15.59 11.60
N ASN A 5 18.04 14.41 11.60
CA ASN A 5 17.46 13.20 11.02
C ASN A 5 16.18 12.80 11.77
N GLU A 6 16.13 12.92 13.10
CA GLU A 6 14.92 12.62 13.88
C GLU A 6 13.74 13.53 13.51
N ARG A 7 13.98 14.84 13.32
CA ARG A 7 12.95 15.78 12.88
C ARG A 7 12.46 15.46 11.48
N LEU A 8 13.38 15.15 10.56
CA LEU A 8 13.05 14.76 9.18
C LEU A 8 12.22 13.48 9.15
N VAL A 9 12.60 12.45 9.90
CA VAL A 9 11.85 11.19 9.99
C VAL A 9 10.43 11.42 10.54
N LYS A 10 10.26 12.29 11.53
CA LYS A 10 8.92 12.67 12.02
C LYS A 10 8.06 13.33 10.95
N ILE A 11 8.64 14.22 10.15
CA ILE A 11 7.93 14.88 9.04
C ILE A 11 7.54 13.83 7.98
N ILE A 12 8.48 12.96 7.61
CA ILE A 12 8.24 11.87 6.64
C ILE A 12 7.10 10.96 7.12
N ASN A 13 7.11 10.52 8.38
CA ASN A 13 6.04 9.69 8.94
C ASN A 13 4.67 10.40 8.86
N LYS A 14 4.62 11.71 9.12
CA LYS A 14 3.37 12.48 8.99
C LYS A 14 2.90 12.55 7.54
N LEU A 15 3.82 12.78 6.59
CA LEU A 15 3.50 12.82 5.17
C LEU A 15 3.04 11.46 4.64
N ILE A 16 3.66 10.35 5.08
CA ILE A 16 3.23 8.99 4.75
C ILE A 16 1.74 8.81 5.05
N ILE A 17 1.29 9.19 6.25
CA ILE A 17 -0.12 9.07 6.64
C ILE A 17 -1.03 9.97 5.79
N VAL A 18 -0.59 11.19 5.46
CA VAL A 18 -1.38 12.10 4.61
C VAL A 18 -1.55 11.51 3.21
N PHE A 19 -0.47 11.06 2.57
CA PHE A 19 -0.54 10.44 1.25
C PHE A 19 -1.32 9.11 1.27
N LEU A 20 -1.22 8.35 2.36
CA LEU A 20 -2.02 7.13 2.54
C LEU A 20 -3.52 7.44 2.60
N ILE A 21 -3.91 8.51 3.29
CA ILE A 21 -5.31 8.96 3.32
C ILE A 21 -5.76 9.40 1.92
N ILE A 22 -4.94 10.17 1.20
CA ILE A 22 -5.24 10.60 -0.18
C ILE A 22 -5.45 9.38 -1.08
N PHE A 23 -4.54 8.40 -1.00
CA PHE A 23 -4.65 7.14 -1.73
C PHE A 23 -5.97 6.43 -1.45
N LEU A 24 -6.29 6.21 -0.17
CA LEU A 24 -7.49 5.48 0.25
C LEU A 24 -8.80 6.19 -0.15
N LEU A 25 -8.86 7.51 -0.01
CA LEU A 25 -10.06 8.29 -0.36
C LEU A 25 -10.27 8.44 -1.86
N SER A 26 -9.22 8.25 -2.66
CA SER A 26 -9.29 8.39 -4.12
C SER A 26 -9.49 7.07 -4.86
N ILE A 27 -9.53 5.93 -4.16
CA ILE A 27 -9.72 4.58 -4.75
C ILE A 27 -10.89 4.56 -5.74
N SER A 28 -12.03 5.18 -5.39
CA SER A 28 -13.24 5.19 -6.22
C SER A 28 -13.41 6.45 -7.09
N ASN A 29 -12.61 7.49 -6.87
CA ASN A 29 -12.93 8.84 -7.39
C ASN A 29 -11.99 9.32 -8.47
N SER A 30 -10.69 9.02 -8.38
CA SER A 30 -9.70 9.55 -9.32
C SER A 30 -8.44 8.68 -9.38
N ILE A 31 -8.19 8.11 -10.56
CA ILE A 31 -6.98 7.31 -10.83
C ILE A 31 -5.72 8.17 -10.63
N PHE A 32 -5.70 9.40 -11.15
CA PHE A 32 -4.54 10.28 -11.02
C PHE A 32 -4.19 10.59 -9.56
N VAL A 33 -5.20 10.99 -8.77
CA VAL A 33 -5.00 11.28 -7.33
C VAL A 33 -4.64 10.01 -6.56
N ASN A 34 -5.21 8.85 -6.93
CA ASN A 34 -4.87 7.57 -6.32
C ASN A 34 -3.41 7.19 -6.55
N GLN A 35 -2.92 7.31 -7.79
CA GLN A 35 -1.51 7.05 -8.09
C GLN A 35 -0.59 8.04 -7.39
N LEU A 36 -0.92 9.33 -7.33
CA LEU A 36 -0.16 10.32 -6.56
C LEU A 36 -0.11 9.97 -5.07
N GLY A 37 -1.24 9.55 -4.49
CA GLY A 37 -1.33 9.05 -3.12
C GLY A 37 -0.38 7.88 -2.90
N TYR A 38 -0.53 6.82 -3.70
CA TYR A 38 0.24 5.58 -3.58
C TYR A 38 1.74 5.80 -3.77
N TYR A 39 2.15 6.41 -4.89
CA TYR A 39 3.57 6.64 -5.16
C TYR A 39 4.18 7.66 -4.20
N GLY A 40 3.40 8.64 -3.73
CA GLY A 40 3.83 9.55 -2.66
C GLY A 40 4.20 8.80 -1.38
N VAL A 41 3.36 7.85 -0.95
CA VAL A 41 3.68 6.95 0.18
C VAL A 41 4.96 6.15 -0.09
N LEU A 42 5.05 5.52 -1.26
CA LEU A 42 6.16 4.64 -1.61
C LEU A 42 7.51 5.40 -1.59
N ILE A 43 7.56 6.57 -2.23
CA ILE A 43 8.76 7.43 -2.27
C ILE A 43 9.17 7.86 -0.85
N LEU A 44 8.20 8.20 0.00
CA LEU A 44 8.47 8.59 1.38
C LEU A 44 8.97 7.43 2.24
N LEU A 45 8.45 6.21 2.05
CA LEU A 45 8.96 5.01 2.70
C LEU A 45 10.41 4.70 2.27
N LEU A 46 10.72 4.86 0.97
CA LEU A 46 12.08 4.71 0.47
C LEU A 46 13.02 5.81 1.01
N ALA A 47 12.55 7.05 1.11
CA ALA A 47 13.30 8.15 1.73
C ALA A 47 13.56 7.88 3.22
N LYS A 48 12.55 7.39 3.97
CA LYS A 48 12.71 6.94 5.35
C LYS A 48 13.75 5.83 5.45
N TYR A 49 13.65 4.80 4.60
CA TYR A 49 14.61 3.70 4.54
C TYR A 49 16.04 4.20 4.30
N TRP A 50 16.22 5.16 3.39
CA TRP A 50 17.54 5.71 3.12
C TRP A 50 18.13 6.42 4.35
N LEU A 51 17.30 7.12 5.12
CA LEU A 51 17.71 7.86 6.32
C LEU A 51 17.93 6.97 7.55
N THR A 52 17.05 5.99 7.80
CA THR A 52 17.11 5.13 8.99
C THR A 52 17.91 3.85 8.76
N LYS A 53 18.10 3.44 7.50
CA LYS A 53 18.66 2.14 7.10
C LYS A 53 17.88 0.92 7.60
N GLU A 54 16.68 1.14 8.12
CA GLU A 54 15.78 0.09 8.61
C GLU A 54 14.74 -0.24 7.55
N ASN A 55 14.68 -1.51 7.12
CA ASN A 55 13.73 -1.93 6.10
C ASN A 55 12.27 -1.74 6.58
N PRO A 56 11.47 -0.88 5.90
CA PRO A 56 10.08 -0.64 6.29
C PRO A 56 9.15 -1.79 5.91
N PHE A 57 9.56 -2.66 4.98
CA PHE A 57 8.79 -3.82 4.52
C PHE A 57 9.15 -5.05 5.35
N SER A 58 8.54 -5.16 6.52
CA SER A 58 8.64 -6.35 7.37
C SER A 58 7.63 -7.42 6.95
N LYS A 59 7.84 -8.66 7.44
CA LYS A 59 6.87 -9.74 7.25
C LYS A 59 5.58 -9.38 7.96
N SER A 60 4.46 -9.50 7.24
CA SER A 60 3.13 -9.12 7.71
C SER A 60 2.29 -10.31 8.18
N GLY A 61 2.75 -11.54 7.92
CA GLY A 61 1.96 -12.76 8.11
C GLY A 61 1.01 -13.06 6.95
N LEU A 62 0.83 -12.12 6.02
CA LEU A 62 0.00 -12.28 4.82
C LEU A 62 0.72 -13.01 3.68
N GLU A 63 2.00 -13.36 3.85
CA GLU A 63 2.82 -14.01 2.82
C GLU A 63 2.16 -15.29 2.33
N LEU A 64 1.73 -16.15 3.27
CA LEU A 64 1.15 -17.45 2.92
C LEU A 64 -0.18 -17.27 2.16
N PRO A 65 -1.18 -16.51 2.64
CA PRO A 65 -2.38 -16.20 1.86
C PRO A 65 -2.09 -15.63 0.47
N LEU A 66 -1.12 -14.71 0.34
CA LEU A 66 -0.76 -14.10 -0.94
C LEU A 66 -0.12 -15.12 -1.89
N ILE A 67 0.72 -16.02 -1.39
CA ILE A 67 1.31 -17.11 -2.19
C ILE A 67 0.20 -18.04 -2.71
N TRP A 68 -0.71 -18.49 -1.84
CA TRP A 68 -1.84 -19.33 -2.25
C TRP A 68 -2.71 -18.63 -3.29
N TYR A 69 -2.96 -17.33 -3.10
CA TYR A 69 -3.72 -16.52 -4.06
C TYR A 69 -3.01 -16.46 -5.43
N MET A 70 -1.71 -16.16 -5.46
CA MET A 70 -0.93 -16.13 -6.71
C MET A 70 -0.87 -17.49 -7.39
N LEU A 71 -0.76 -18.58 -6.63
CA LEU A 71 -0.80 -19.94 -7.18
C LEU A 71 -2.15 -20.24 -7.85
N SER A 72 -3.26 -19.86 -7.21
CA SER A 72 -4.60 -20.00 -7.81
C SER A 72 -4.70 -19.25 -9.15
N GLU A 73 -4.09 -18.07 -9.24
CA GLU A 73 -4.08 -17.25 -10.45
C GLU A 73 -3.24 -17.84 -11.58
N LEU A 74 -2.08 -18.42 -11.23
CA LEU A 74 -1.25 -19.14 -12.18
C LEU A 74 -1.96 -20.39 -12.70
N ILE A 75 -2.63 -21.14 -11.83
CA ILE A 75 -3.45 -22.29 -12.23
C ILE A 75 -4.58 -21.83 -13.17
N SER A 76 -5.27 -20.73 -12.83
CA SER A 76 -6.31 -20.14 -13.68
C SER A 76 -5.76 -19.77 -15.07
N LEU A 77 -4.59 -19.12 -15.14
CA LEU A 77 -3.95 -18.80 -16.41
C LEU A 77 -3.59 -20.04 -17.23
N ILE A 78 -3.08 -21.10 -16.59
CA ILE A 78 -2.69 -22.35 -17.27
C ILE A 78 -3.91 -23.10 -17.81
N LEU A 79 -5.01 -23.14 -17.06
CA LEU A 79 -6.20 -23.92 -17.41
C LEU A 79 -7.25 -23.13 -18.21
N SER A 80 -7.21 -21.79 -18.20
CA SER A 80 -8.23 -20.96 -18.84
C SER A 80 -8.19 -21.07 -20.37
N PRO A 81 -9.35 -21.23 -21.04
CA PRO A 81 -9.46 -21.05 -22.49
C PRO A 81 -9.32 -19.57 -22.91
N TYR A 82 -9.52 -18.62 -21.98
CA TYR A 82 -9.37 -17.18 -22.19
C TYR A 82 -8.05 -16.69 -21.56
N LYS A 83 -6.94 -16.90 -22.28
CA LYS A 83 -5.58 -16.64 -21.77
C LYS A 83 -5.33 -15.16 -21.48
N GLU A 84 -5.81 -14.27 -22.36
CA GLU A 84 -5.58 -12.82 -22.23
C GLU A 84 -6.27 -12.24 -20.99
N GLU A 85 -7.52 -12.62 -20.75
CA GLU A 85 -8.30 -12.20 -19.59
C GLU A 85 -7.71 -12.74 -18.28
N ALA A 86 -7.30 -14.01 -18.28
CA ALA A 86 -6.63 -14.62 -17.15
C ALA A 86 -5.28 -13.94 -16.85
N LEU A 87 -4.52 -13.56 -17.88
CA LEU A 87 -3.27 -12.82 -17.73
C LEU A 87 -3.50 -11.43 -17.15
N GLN A 88 -4.51 -10.70 -17.63
CA GLN A 88 -4.90 -9.42 -17.05
C GLN A 88 -5.30 -9.56 -15.58
N GLY A 89 -6.02 -10.62 -15.23
CA GLY A 89 -6.36 -10.97 -13.85
C GLY A 89 -5.11 -11.14 -12.99
N LEU A 90 -4.20 -12.03 -13.41
CA LEU A 90 -2.91 -12.27 -12.74
C LEU A 90 -2.13 -10.97 -12.55
N MET A 91 -2.03 -10.11 -13.56
CA MET A 91 -1.30 -8.84 -13.49
C MET A 91 -1.92 -7.89 -12.46
N LYS A 92 -3.24 -7.68 -12.50
CA LYS A 92 -3.95 -6.85 -11.51
C LYS A 92 -3.67 -7.31 -10.08
N ARG A 93 -3.57 -8.62 -9.88
CA ARG A 93 -3.36 -9.26 -8.57
C ARG A 93 -1.91 -9.22 -8.14
N TYR A 94 -0.98 -9.34 -9.08
CA TYR A 94 0.44 -9.09 -8.82
C TYR A 94 0.67 -7.67 -8.31
N PHE A 95 0.05 -6.66 -8.93
CA PHE A 95 0.16 -5.27 -8.48
C PHE A 95 -0.52 -4.99 -7.12
N LEU A 96 -1.45 -5.86 -6.68
CA LEU A 96 -2.06 -5.76 -5.36
C LEU A 96 -1.07 -6.03 -4.23
N ILE A 97 -0.10 -6.93 -4.45
CA ILE A 97 0.88 -7.30 -3.42
C ILE A 97 1.72 -6.09 -2.96
N PRO A 98 2.38 -5.34 -3.86
CA PRO A 98 3.06 -4.09 -3.48
C PRO A 98 2.17 -3.10 -2.75
N MET A 99 0.90 -2.96 -3.15
CA MET A 99 -0.05 -2.05 -2.48
C MET A 99 -0.33 -2.47 -1.03
N ILE A 100 -0.53 -3.78 -0.79
CA ILE A 100 -0.75 -4.33 0.55
C ILE A 100 0.47 -4.05 1.44
N TYR A 101 1.67 -4.35 0.97
CA TYR A 101 2.90 -4.14 1.76
C TYR A 101 3.20 -2.67 2.00
N THR A 102 2.93 -1.81 1.01
CA THR A 102 3.07 -0.35 1.15
C THR A 102 2.10 0.19 2.21
N THR A 103 0.86 -0.29 2.20
CA THR A 103 -0.15 0.08 3.20
C THR A 103 0.25 -0.39 4.59
N ALA A 104 0.69 -1.64 4.72
CA ALA A 104 1.13 -2.22 5.98
C ALA A 104 2.36 -1.48 6.55
N ALA A 105 3.37 -1.21 5.72
CA ALA A 105 4.59 -0.49 6.09
C ALA A 105 4.35 0.97 6.49
N SER A 106 3.21 1.55 6.07
CA SER A 106 2.84 2.93 6.39
C SER A 106 2.28 3.11 7.80
N ILE A 107 1.86 2.01 8.44
CA ILE A 107 1.16 2.04 9.73
C ILE A 107 2.09 1.49 10.81
N ASN A 108 2.47 2.33 11.77
CA ASN A 108 3.46 1.94 12.77
C ASN A 108 2.85 1.26 14.01
N ASN A 109 1.55 1.44 14.24
CA ASN A 109 0.87 0.89 15.42
C ASN A 109 -0.64 0.68 15.16
N PHE A 110 -1.27 -0.09 16.04
CA PHE A 110 -2.70 -0.42 15.95
C PHE A 110 -3.62 0.81 16.05
N SER A 111 -3.21 1.85 16.78
CA SER A 111 -3.97 3.10 16.90
C SER A 111 -4.04 3.85 15.56
N GLU A 112 -2.91 3.95 14.87
CA GLU A 112 -2.81 4.47 13.50
C GLU A 112 -3.64 3.63 12.54
N ALA A 113 -3.58 2.31 12.62
CA ALA A 113 -4.39 1.41 11.80
C ALA A 113 -5.89 1.72 11.96
N LYS A 114 -6.36 1.80 13.22
CA LYS A 114 -7.74 2.10 13.55
C LYS A 114 -8.16 3.48 13.04
N ARG A 115 -7.27 4.48 13.14
CA ARG A 115 -7.52 5.83 12.62
C ARG A 115 -7.65 5.84 11.10
N VAL A 116 -6.70 5.24 10.39
CA VAL A 116 -6.71 5.13 8.92
C VAL A 116 -7.98 4.42 8.46
N PHE A 117 -8.33 3.30 9.11
CA PHE A 117 -9.55 2.56 8.81
C PHE A 117 -10.82 3.40 9.00
N LYS A 118 -10.94 4.13 10.12
CA LYS A 118 -12.07 5.04 10.36
C LYS A 118 -12.17 6.14 9.31
N ILE A 119 -11.04 6.73 8.91
CA ILE A 119 -11.01 7.77 7.88
C ILE A 119 -11.46 7.19 6.54
N TYR A 120 -10.99 5.99 6.18
CA TYR A 120 -11.39 5.32 4.96
C TYR A 120 -12.90 5.04 4.93
N ILE A 121 -13.45 4.43 5.99
CA ILE A 121 -14.89 4.16 6.07
C ILE A 121 -15.71 5.46 6.07
N GLY A 122 -15.32 6.45 6.88
CA GLY A 122 -16.02 7.73 6.94
C GLY A 122 -15.99 8.48 5.61
N GLY A 123 -14.84 8.52 4.95
CA GLY A 123 -14.70 9.16 3.64
C GLY A 123 -15.45 8.44 2.54
N THR A 124 -15.38 7.11 2.49
CA THR A 124 -16.14 6.32 1.49
C THR A 124 -17.64 6.43 1.66
N LEU A 125 -18.16 6.68 2.88
CA LEU A 125 -19.58 6.96 3.10
C LEU A 125 -20.01 8.34 2.58
N ILE A 126 -19.11 9.32 2.55
CA ILE A 126 -19.39 10.68 2.09
C ILE A 126 -19.21 10.80 0.57
N THR A 127 -18.26 10.07 0.01
CA THR A 127 -17.96 10.10 -1.44
C THR A 127 -18.69 9.04 -2.25
N ARG A 128 -19.59 8.25 -1.64
CA ARG A 128 -20.52 7.35 -2.33
C ARG A 128 -21.80 8.06 -2.71
#